data_AF-A0A940FM44-F1
#
_entry.id   AF-A0A940FM44-F1
#
_cell.length_a   1.000
_cell.length_b   1.000
_cell.length_c   1.000
_cell.angle_alpha   90.00
_cell.angle_beta   90.00
_cell.angle_gamma   90.00
#
_symmetry.space_group_name_H-M   'P 1'
#
loop_
_entity.id
_entity.type
_entity.pdbx_description
1 polymer ?
#
loop_
_entity_poly.entity_id
_entity_poly.type
_entity_poly.pdbx_seq_one_letter_code
_entity_poly.pdbx_strand_id
1 'polypeptide(L)'
;ANVVLVTMDKDGKVYFSVSDDAMEEKQTIIDNVNQAKNLNLTDAEKKNFIRAGSFVGVPFAQLKSYLQQGPATAGKVNQPGIPVTDTLNNELQVWMRAANTAFQGSKMTLLVKGDNDARYPAFKGVINAFKKNEMFKFQMVTDPEGVPPGTELYQKTMGGKRPAAEQQ
;
A
#
# COMPACT_ATOMS: atom_id res chain seq x y z
N ALA A 1 12.55 10.06 -4.09
CA ALA A 1 13.20 8.82 -3.62
C ALA A 1 12.45 7.62 -4.16
N ASN A 2 13.15 6.56 -4.61
CA ASN A 2 12.53 5.39 -5.23
C ASN A 2 12.04 4.41 -4.16
N VAL A 3 10.77 4.54 -3.78
CA VAL A 3 10.17 3.76 -2.70
C VAL A 3 8.99 2.97 -3.21
N VAL A 4 8.97 1.67 -2.89
CA VAL A 4 7.80 0.81 -3.00
C VAL A 4 7.34 0.51 -1.59
N LEU A 5 6.07 0.79 -1.31
CA LEU A 5 5.49 0.63 0.01
C LEU A 5 4.34 -0.38 -0.04
N VAL A 6 4.42 -1.37 0.84
CA VAL A 6 3.31 -2.28 1.15
C VAL A 6 2.79 -1.91 2.53
N THR A 7 1.54 -1.50 2.62
CA THR A 7 0.88 -1.16 3.89
C THR A 7 -0.10 -2.24 4.27
N MET A 8 -0.13 -2.61 5.55
CA MET A 8 -1.14 -3.49 6.15
C MET A 8 -1.89 -2.72 7.21
N ASP A 9 -3.22 -2.73 7.16
CA ASP A 9 -4.05 -2.17 8.23
C ASP A 9 -4.32 -3.20 9.34
N LYS A 10 -4.93 -2.72 10.44
CA LYS A 10 -5.38 -3.53 11.59
C LYS A 10 -6.34 -4.68 11.21
N ASP A 11 -7.08 -4.55 10.10
CA ASP A 11 -8.00 -5.58 9.63
C ASP A 11 -7.27 -6.64 8.77
N GLY A 12 -5.96 -6.43 8.51
CA GLY A 12 -5.13 -7.28 7.67
C GLY A 12 -5.29 -7.01 6.17
N LYS A 13 -5.89 -5.89 5.78
CA LYS A 13 -5.98 -5.51 4.37
C LYS A 13 -4.65 -4.95 3.91
N VAL A 14 -4.25 -5.35 2.71
CA VAL A 14 -2.97 -4.99 2.13
C VAL A 14 -3.15 -3.95 1.02
N TYR A 15 -2.30 -2.94 1.03
CA TYR A 15 -2.26 -1.87 0.05
C TYR A 15 -0.86 -1.76 -0.55
N PHE A 16 -0.78 -1.40 -1.81
CA PHE A 16 0.46 -1.20 -2.55
C PHE A 16 0.54 0.25 -3.06
N SER A 17 1.68 0.91 -2.86
CA SER A 17 1.94 2.22 -3.45
C SER A 17 3.40 2.37 -3.85
N VAL A 18 3.64 3.35 -4.71
CA VAL A 18 4.97 3.72 -5.20
C VAL A 18 5.14 5.22 -5.02
N SER A 19 6.33 5.65 -4.66
CA SER A 19 6.70 7.07 -4.51
C SER A 19 6.30 7.89 -5.73
N ASP A 20 5.82 9.11 -5.49
CA ASP A 20 5.37 10.01 -6.56
C ASP A 20 6.49 10.47 -7.50
N ASP A 21 7.74 10.41 -7.06
CA ASP A 21 8.92 10.71 -7.87
C ASP A 21 9.22 9.63 -8.92
N ALA A 22 8.66 8.42 -8.79
CA ALA A 22 8.95 7.25 -9.63
C ALA A 22 7.88 7.03 -10.71
N MET A 23 7.58 8.09 -11.48
CA MET A 23 6.50 8.08 -12.48
C MET A 23 6.75 7.09 -13.63
N GLU A 24 7.99 6.97 -14.10
CA GLU A 24 8.38 6.03 -15.15
C GLU A 24 8.26 4.58 -14.67
N GLU A 25 8.66 4.32 -13.43
CA GLU A 25 8.50 3.00 -12.83
C GLU A 25 7.03 2.68 -12.57
N LYS A 26 6.21 3.65 -12.14
CA LYS A 26 4.74 3.47 -12.03
C LYS A 26 4.12 3.07 -13.38
N GLN A 27 4.51 3.74 -14.47
CA GLN A 27 4.06 3.39 -15.83
C GLN A 27 4.45 1.95 -16.18
N THR A 28 5.72 1.60 -15.96
CA THR A 28 6.24 0.25 -16.23
C THR A 28 5.53 -0.82 -15.39
N ILE A 29 5.25 -0.54 -14.11
CA ILE A 29 4.52 -1.43 -13.21
C ILE A 29 3.12 -1.70 -13.75
N ILE A 30 2.35 -0.66 -14.08
CA ILE A 30 0.96 -0.84 -14.49
C ILE A 30 0.85 -1.53 -15.86
N ASP A 31 1.81 -1.30 -16.76
CA ASP A 31 1.86 -2.00 -18.05
C ASP A 31 2.15 -3.50 -17.87
N ASN A 32 3.14 -3.85 -17.04
CA ASN A 32 3.44 -5.24 -16.71
C ASN A 32 2.27 -5.94 -16.03
N VAL A 33 1.59 -5.26 -15.10
CA VAL A 33 0.40 -5.80 -14.42
C VAL A 33 -0.75 -6.01 -15.38
N ASN A 34 -1.03 -5.02 -16.24
CA ASN A 34 -2.08 -5.08 -17.24
C ASN A 34 -1.86 -6.27 -18.19
N GLN A 35 -0.63 -6.48 -18.65
CA GLN A 35 -0.26 -7.61 -19.51
C GLN A 35 -0.33 -8.94 -18.75
N ALA A 36 0.26 -9.03 -17.56
CA ALA A 36 0.32 -10.28 -16.79
C ALA A 36 -1.06 -10.79 -16.36
N LYS A 37 -2.04 -9.90 -16.22
CA LYS A 37 -3.40 -10.23 -15.78
C LYS A 37 -4.46 -10.03 -16.87
N ASN A 38 -4.07 -9.67 -18.10
CA ASN A 38 -4.99 -9.42 -19.22
C ASN A 38 -6.15 -8.48 -18.85
N LEU A 39 -5.86 -7.38 -18.16
CA LEU A 39 -6.87 -6.50 -17.58
C LEU A 39 -7.53 -5.56 -18.60
N ASN A 40 -6.91 -5.39 -19.78
CA ASN A 40 -7.36 -4.49 -20.84
C ASN A 40 -7.63 -3.07 -20.31
N LEU A 41 -6.67 -2.54 -19.53
CA LEU A 41 -6.68 -1.19 -19.02
C LEU A 41 -6.42 -0.19 -20.16
N THR A 42 -7.24 0.85 -20.19
CA THR A 42 -7.10 2.02 -21.05
C THR A 42 -6.00 2.95 -20.55
N ASP A 43 -5.52 3.85 -21.41
CA ASP A 43 -4.50 4.82 -21.02
C ASP A 43 -4.98 5.78 -19.92
N ALA A 44 -6.28 6.09 -19.89
CA ALA A 44 -6.87 6.89 -18.81
C ALA A 44 -6.81 6.16 -17.46
N GLU A 45 -7.11 4.87 -17.43
CA GLU A 45 -7.03 4.04 -16.22
C GLU A 45 -5.57 3.91 -15.75
N LYS A 46 -4.60 3.74 -16.67
CA LYS A 46 -3.18 3.71 -16.33
C LYS A 46 -2.69 5.06 -15.77
N LYS A 47 -3.11 6.18 -16.35
CA LYS A 47 -2.80 7.53 -15.82
C LYS A 47 -3.33 7.73 -14.40
N ASN A 48 -4.51 7.18 -14.10
CA ASN A 48 -5.06 7.22 -12.74
C ASN A 48 -4.25 6.40 -11.74
N PHE A 49 -3.53 5.36 -12.17
CA PHE A 49 -2.55 4.67 -11.33
C PHE A 49 -1.29 5.52 -11.09
N ILE A 50 -0.80 6.24 -12.10
CA ILE A 50 0.47 6.96 -12.05
C ILE A 50 0.40 8.25 -11.20
N ARG A 51 -0.80 8.82 -11.06
CA ARG A 51 -1.02 10.09 -10.35
C ARG A 51 -0.39 10.13 -8.94
N ALA A 52 -0.14 11.34 -8.47
CA ALA A 52 0.38 11.57 -7.12
C ALA A 52 -0.58 11.02 -6.04
N GLY A 53 -0.01 10.43 -4.99
CA GLY A 53 -0.77 9.83 -3.90
C GLY A 53 -1.61 8.60 -4.27
N SER A 54 -1.36 8.01 -5.44
CA SER A 54 -2.04 6.77 -5.86
C SER A 54 -1.58 5.56 -5.05
N PHE A 55 -2.55 4.73 -4.69
CA PHE A 55 -2.33 3.46 -4.02
C PHE A 55 -3.39 2.46 -4.51
N VAL A 56 -3.12 1.17 -4.33
CA VAL A 56 -4.00 0.09 -4.75
C VAL A 56 -4.27 -0.81 -3.55
N GLY A 57 -5.53 -0.94 -3.18
CA GLY A 57 -6.03 -1.86 -2.16
C GLY A 57 -7.19 -2.71 -2.65
N VAL A 58 -7.21 -3.09 -3.93
CA VAL A 58 -8.30 -3.87 -4.53
C VAL A 58 -7.75 -5.11 -5.24
N PRO A 59 -8.55 -6.20 -5.35
CA PRO A 59 -8.24 -7.33 -6.20
C PRO A 59 -8.15 -6.94 -7.67
N PHE A 60 -7.42 -7.71 -8.48
CA PHE A 60 -7.30 -7.46 -9.91
C PHE A 60 -8.64 -7.42 -10.64
N ALA A 61 -9.61 -8.23 -10.22
CA ALA A 61 -10.98 -8.22 -10.75
C ALA A 61 -11.68 -6.86 -10.58
N GLN A 62 -11.29 -6.08 -9.57
CA GLN A 62 -11.85 -4.76 -9.27
C GLN A 62 -10.94 -3.62 -9.71
N LEU A 63 -9.68 -3.90 -10.10
CA LEU A 63 -8.68 -2.87 -10.42
C LEU A 63 -9.13 -1.93 -11.52
N LYS A 64 -9.74 -2.45 -12.59
CA LYS A 64 -10.22 -1.62 -13.69
C LYS A 64 -11.28 -0.61 -13.22
N SER A 65 -12.30 -1.08 -12.51
CA SER A 65 -13.34 -0.22 -11.94
C SER A 65 -12.77 0.79 -10.94
N TYR A 66 -11.80 0.38 -10.13
CA TYR A 66 -11.09 1.28 -9.21
C TYR A 66 -10.32 2.38 -9.96
N LEU A 67 -9.59 2.04 -11.03
CA LEU A 67 -8.82 3.01 -11.81
C LEU A 67 -9.68 3.93 -12.69
N GLN A 68 -10.95 3.60 -12.93
CA GLN A 68 -11.92 4.52 -13.53
C GLN A 68 -12.33 5.62 -12.55
N GLN A 69 -12.16 5.40 -11.24
CA GLN A 69 -12.46 6.38 -10.21
C GLN A 69 -11.37 7.45 -10.21
N GLY A 70 -11.77 8.66 -10.58
CA GLY A 70 -10.91 9.83 -10.54
C GLY A 70 -10.35 10.11 -9.13
N PRO A 71 -9.40 11.05 -9.00
CA PRO A 71 -8.72 11.33 -7.73
C PRO A 71 -9.69 11.73 -6.60
N ALA A 72 -10.82 12.35 -6.93
CA ALA A 72 -11.83 12.78 -5.97
C ALA A 72 -12.60 11.63 -5.29
N THR A 73 -12.69 10.46 -5.92
CA THR A 73 -13.51 9.34 -5.43
C THR A 73 -12.67 8.15 -4.97
N ALA A 74 -11.43 8.01 -5.41
CA ALA A 74 -10.60 6.84 -5.10
C ALA A 74 -10.34 6.60 -3.61
N GLY A 75 -10.30 7.65 -2.77
CA GLY A 75 -10.21 7.52 -1.31
C GLY A 75 -11.53 7.14 -0.63
N LYS A 76 -12.65 7.24 -1.34
CA LYS A 76 -14.00 6.92 -0.85
C LYS A 76 -14.48 5.53 -1.31
N VAL A 77 -13.78 4.94 -2.27
CA VAL A 77 -14.07 3.60 -2.78
C VAL A 77 -13.68 2.58 -1.72
N ASN A 78 -14.57 1.61 -1.47
CA ASN A 78 -14.27 0.52 -0.57
C ASN A 78 -13.11 -0.31 -1.15
N GLN A 79 -12.00 -0.35 -0.42
CA GLN A 79 -10.80 -1.10 -0.77
C GLN A 79 -10.73 -2.31 0.18
N PRO A 80 -11.10 -3.52 -0.29
CA PRO A 80 -11.11 -4.71 0.57
C PRO A 80 -9.70 -5.24 0.85
N GLY A 81 -8.66 -4.66 0.23
CA GLY A 81 -7.28 -5.10 0.29
C GLY A 81 -6.90 -5.95 -0.93
N ILE A 82 -5.61 -5.95 -1.26
CA ILE A 82 -5.02 -6.89 -2.20
C ILE A 82 -5.06 -8.29 -1.56
N PRO A 83 -5.59 -9.33 -2.25
CA PRO A 83 -5.58 -10.70 -1.74
C PRO A 83 -4.16 -11.23 -1.56
N VAL A 84 -3.79 -11.58 -0.31
CA VAL A 84 -2.46 -12.13 0.02
C VAL A 84 -2.48 -13.43 0.83
N THR A 85 -3.64 -13.81 1.38
CA THR A 85 -3.77 -14.92 2.34
C THR A 85 -3.81 -16.28 1.66
N ASP A 86 -4.30 -16.36 0.43
CA ASP A 86 -4.18 -17.55 -0.40
C ASP A 86 -2.75 -17.65 -0.94
N THR A 87 -2.01 -18.66 -0.51
CA THR A 87 -0.61 -18.86 -0.91
C THR A 87 -0.45 -19.23 -2.40
N LEU A 88 -1.50 -19.75 -3.03
CA LEU A 88 -1.51 -20.09 -4.46
C LEU A 88 -1.96 -18.90 -5.32
N ASN A 89 -2.85 -18.06 -4.80
CA ASN A 89 -3.44 -16.92 -5.51
C ASN A 89 -3.12 -15.57 -4.87
N ASN A 90 -1.90 -15.41 -4.38
CA ASN A 90 -1.45 -14.15 -3.80
C ASN A 90 -1.21 -13.11 -4.90
N GLU A 91 -2.12 -12.14 -5.00
CA GLU A 91 -2.10 -11.13 -6.05
C GLU A 91 -0.96 -10.12 -5.89
N LEU A 92 -0.50 -9.89 -4.65
CA LEU A 92 0.65 -9.02 -4.37
C LEU A 92 1.92 -9.54 -5.05
N GLN A 93 2.06 -10.86 -5.27
CA GLN A 93 3.20 -11.41 -6.02
C GLN A 93 3.39 -10.76 -7.39
N VAL A 94 2.30 -10.44 -8.09
CA VAL A 94 2.36 -9.86 -9.43
C VAL A 94 2.78 -8.39 -9.37
N TRP A 95 2.29 -7.65 -8.37
CA TRP A 95 2.73 -6.27 -8.10
C TRP A 95 4.21 -6.21 -7.78
N MET A 96 4.69 -7.10 -6.90
CA MET A 96 6.09 -7.15 -6.52
C MET A 96 7.01 -7.55 -7.68
N ARG A 97 6.57 -8.49 -8.53
CA ARG A 97 7.29 -8.83 -9.76
C ARG A 97 7.41 -7.63 -10.68
N ALA A 98 6.30 -6.95 -10.93
CA ALA A 98 6.25 -5.77 -11.81
C ALA A 98 7.12 -4.63 -11.25
N ALA A 99 7.12 -4.42 -9.94
CA ALA A 99 8.01 -3.46 -9.27
C ALA A 99 9.48 -3.86 -9.45
N ASN A 100 9.84 -5.13 -9.22
CA ASN A 100 11.20 -5.61 -9.39
C ASN A 100 11.72 -5.39 -10.83
N THR A 101 10.87 -5.63 -11.83
CA THR A 101 11.18 -5.33 -13.23
C THR A 101 11.32 -3.82 -13.49
N ALA A 102 10.40 -3.01 -12.96
CA ALA A 102 10.41 -1.57 -13.21
C ALA A 102 11.62 -0.85 -12.61
N PHE A 103 12.12 -1.32 -11.46
CA PHE A 103 13.31 -0.78 -10.82
C PHE A 103 14.59 -1.54 -11.21
N GLN A 104 14.57 -2.37 -12.26
CA GLN A 104 15.76 -3.07 -12.71
C GLN A 104 16.78 -2.07 -13.26
N GLY A 105 17.91 -1.95 -12.56
CA GLY A 105 18.95 -0.95 -12.87
C GLY A 105 18.90 0.32 -12.01
N SER A 106 17.90 0.45 -11.12
CA SER A 106 17.83 1.54 -10.13
C SER A 106 17.72 0.98 -8.70
N LYS A 107 18.05 1.82 -7.70
CA LYS A 107 17.97 1.41 -6.30
C LYS A 107 16.55 1.58 -5.77
N MET A 108 15.80 0.49 -5.71
CA MET A 108 14.49 0.46 -5.04
C MET A 108 14.62 0.26 -3.53
N THR A 109 13.90 1.06 -2.76
CA THR A 109 13.71 0.86 -1.32
C THR A 109 12.34 0.25 -1.08
N LEU A 110 12.31 -1.00 -0.63
CA LEU A 110 11.08 -1.70 -0.28
C LEU A 110 10.75 -1.49 1.20
N LEU A 111 9.59 -0.93 1.48
CA LEU A 111 9.07 -0.70 2.83
C LEU A 111 7.83 -1.56 3.06
N VAL A 112 7.73 -2.13 4.25
CA VAL A 112 6.50 -2.75 4.75
C VAL A 112 6.05 -1.98 5.96
N LYS A 113 4.88 -1.36 5.85
CA LYS A 113 4.21 -0.73 6.97
C LYS A 113 3.14 -1.67 7.53
N GLY A 114 3.12 -1.86 8.84
CA GLY A 114 2.10 -2.65 9.52
C GLY A 114 1.78 -2.07 10.89
N ASP A 115 0.51 -2.11 11.25
CA ASP A 115 0.05 -1.87 12.62
C ASP A 115 0.47 -3.04 13.53
N ASN A 116 0.58 -2.80 14.85
CA ASN A 116 0.90 -3.84 15.83
C ASN A 116 -0.18 -4.94 15.86
N ASP A 117 -1.43 -4.55 15.55
CA ASP A 117 -2.57 -5.46 15.41
C ASP A 117 -2.69 -6.12 14.02
N ALA A 118 -1.79 -5.82 13.08
CA ALA A 118 -1.87 -6.37 11.74
C ALA A 118 -1.84 -7.90 11.79
N ARG A 119 -2.87 -8.53 11.21
CA ARG A 119 -3.08 -9.98 11.35
C ARG A 119 -1.92 -10.76 10.74
N TYR A 120 -1.32 -11.67 11.53
CA TYR A 120 -0.22 -12.54 11.10
C TYR A 120 -0.41 -13.25 9.73
N PRO A 121 -1.62 -13.72 9.35
CA PRO A 121 -1.84 -14.27 8.01
C PRO A 121 -1.56 -13.30 6.86
N ALA A 122 -1.91 -12.01 7.01
CA ALA A 122 -1.65 -10.99 6.00
C ALA A 122 -0.14 -10.73 5.87
N PHE A 123 0.56 -10.60 7.00
CA PHE A 123 2.01 -10.44 7.03
C PHE A 123 2.73 -11.63 6.38
N LYS A 124 2.34 -12.87 6.71
CA LYS A 124 2.87 -14.07 6.06
C LYS A 124 2.63 -14.05 4.55
N GLY A 125 1.45 -13.58 4.12
CA GLY A 125 1.13 -13.37 2.70
C GLY A 125 2.09 -12.39 2.02
N VAL A 126 2.34 -11.23 2.64
CA VAL A 126 3.29 -10.23 2.11
C VAL A 126 4.70 -10.79 2.01
N ILE A 127 5.20 -11.44 3.07
CA ILE A 127 6.52 -12.05 3.07
C ILE A 127 6.64 -13.17 2.03
N ASN A 128 5.59 -13.97 1.84
CA ASN A 128 5.56 -14.97 0.77
C ASN A 128 5.65 -14.32 -0.62
N ALA A 129 4.96 -13.20 -0.82
CA ALA A 129 5.03 -12.46 -2.07
C ALA A 129 6.44 -11.94 -2.36
N PHE A 130 7.15 -11.50 -1.33
CA PHE A 130 8.52 -11.01 -1.45
C PHE A 130 9.50 -12.14 -1.74
N LYS A 131 9.40 -13.26 -1.01
CA LYS A 131 10.25 -14.44 -1.20
C LYS A 131 10.11 -15.02 -2.61
N LYS A 132 8.89 -15.08 -3.15
CA LYS A 132 8.62 -15.57 -4.52
C LYS A 132 9.24 -14.69 -5.62
N ASN A 133 9.52 -13.43 -5.32
CA ASN A 133 10.16 -12.47 -6.22
C ASN A 133 11.62 -12.18 -5.82
N GLU A 134 12.19 -12.99 -4.92
CA GLU A 134 13.59 -12.85 -4.45
C GLU A 134 13.91 -11.50 -3.80
N MET A 135 12.89 -10.85 -3.22
CA MET A 135 13.00 -9.54 -2.57
C MET A 135 13.27 -9.70 -1.08
N PHE A 136 14.52 -9.96 -0.72
CA PHE A 136 14.90 -10.25 0.67
C PHE A 136 15.31 -9.02 1.49
N LYS A 137 15.48 -7.86 0.84
CA LYS A 137 15.88 -6.60 1.49
C LYS A 137 14.69 -5.65 1.53
N PHE A 138 14.07 -5.56 2.71
CA PHE A 138 12.99 -4.61 2.98
C PHE A 138 13.16 -4.02 4.39
N GLN A 139 12.62 -2.84 4.60
CA GLN A 139 12.57 -2.21 5.93
C GLN A 139 11.14 -2.29 6.44
N MET A 140 10.99 -2.57 7.74
CA MET A 140 9.70 -2.55 8.39
C MET A 140 9.50 -1.20 9.07
N VAL A 141 8.34 -0.60 8.87
CA VAL A 141 7.90 0.64 9.52
C VAL A 141 6.68 0.29 10.36
N THR A 142 6.78 0.42 11.68
CA THR A 142 5.66 0.23 12.60
C THR A 142 5.12 1.58 13.01
N ASP A 143 3.80 1.71 13.08
CA ASP A 143 3.22 2.90 13.71
C ASP A 143 3.54 2.86 15.21
N PRO A 144 3.96 3.99 15.82
CA PRO A 144 4.16 4.06 17.26
C PRO A 144 2.82 3.86 17.96
N GLU A 145 2.80 3.13 19.08
CA GLU A 145 1.59 3.02 19.89
C GLU A 145 1.05 4.40 20.24
N GLY A 146 -0.28 4.56 20.16
CA GLY A 146 -0.94 5.67 20.83
C GLY A 146 -0.61 5.58 22.31
N VAL A 147 -0.04 6.64 22.88
CA VAL A 147 0.40 6.63 24.27
C VAL A 147 -0.75 6.15 25.17
N PRO A 148 -0.60 5.06 25.95
CA PRO A 148 -1.71 4.47 26.69
C PRO A 148 -2.35 5.48 27.65
N PRO A 149 -3.69 5.57 27.72
CA PRO A 149 -4.38 6.45 28.66
C PRO A 149 -3.92 6.18 30.11
N GLY A 150 -3.53 7.24 30.82
CA GLY A 150 -3.09 7.14 32.22
C GLY A 150 -1.57 7.02 32.43
N THR A 151 -0.77 6.93 31.37
CA THR A 151 0.70 7.05 31.49
C THR A 151 1.13 8.51 31.65
N GLU A 152 2.30 8.75 32.25
CA GLU A 152 2.86 10.11 32.37
C GLU A 152 3.07 10.78 31.00
N LEU A 153 3.39 9.97 29.98
CA LEU A 153 3.54 10.42 28.60
C LEU A 153 2.19 10.86 27.99
N TYR A 154 1.08 10.21 28.37
CA TYR A 154 -0.28 10.58 27.93
C TYR A 154 -0.72 11.92 28.53
N GLN A 155 -0.38 12.15 29.81
CA GLN A 155 -0.67 13.41 30.48
C GLN A 155 0.12 14.58 29.87
N LYS A 156 1.38 14.34 29.46
CA LYS A 156 2.21 15.35 28.78
C LYS A 156 1.73 15.68 27.36
N THR A 157 1.24 14.71 26.59
CA THR A 157 0.77 14.96 25.21
C THR A 157 -0.62 15.61 25.15
N MET A 158 -1.53 15.27 26.08
CA MET A 158 -2.86 15.90 26.20
C MET A 158 -2.83 17.24 26.94
N GLY A 159 -1.89 17.43 27.88
CA GLY A 159 -1.74 18.69 28.64
C GLY A 159 -1.36 19.92 27.78
N GLY A 160 -0.92 19.70 26.54
CA GLY A 160 -0.61 20.77 25.57
C GLY A 160 -1.80 21.28 24.74
N LYS A 161 -2.95 20.59 24.74
CA LYS A 161 -4.20 21.05 24.11
C LYS A 161 -5.27 21.22 25.17
N ARG A 162 -5.35 22.40 25.80
CA ARG A 162 -6.56 22.81 26.50
C ARG A 162 -7.70 22.92 25.46
N PRO A 163 -8.83 22.24 25.63
CA PRO A 163 -10.04 22.56 24.88
C PRO A 163 -10.48 23.98 25.25
N ALA A 164 -10.84 24.78 24.26
CA ALA A 164 -11.55 26.03 24.48
C ALA A 164 -12.86 25.69 25.19
N ALA A 165 -13.03 26.23 26.40
CA ALA A 165 -14.25 26.06 27.18
C ALA A 165 -15.42 26.72 26.45
N GLU A 166 -16.44 25.93 26.14
CA GLU A 166 -17.80 26.38 25.89
C GLU A 166 -18.27 27.12 27.16
N GLN A 167 -18.48 28.44 27.05
CA GLN A 167 -19.16 29.22 28.08
C GLN A 167 -20.61 29.44 27.63
N GLN A 168 -21.52 28.89 28.43
CA GLN A 168 -22.91 29.32 28.54
C GLN A 168 -22.99 30.66 29.27
#